data_AF-A0A4Q2SW57-F1
#
_entry.id   AF-A0A4Q2SW57-F1
#
_cell.length_a   1.000
_cell.length_b   1.000
_cell.length_c   1.000
_cell.angle_alpha   90.00
_cell.angle_beta   90.00
_cell.angle_gamma   90.00
#
_symmetry.space_group_name_H-M   'P 1'
#
loop_
_entity.id
_entity.type
_entity.pdbx_description
1 polymer ?
#
loop_
_entity_poly.entity_id
_entity_poly.type
_entity_poly.pdbx_seq_one_letter_code
_entity_poly.pdbx_strand_id
1 'polypeptide(L)'
;MRLLLIAGIVFVHIPYDPQRSPYLGNYGTVDWLRVYLGDSLFRIGVPCLSAISGYLLFRRGLTQFDYRRVLGSKAVTVLLPFMIWNSAFLILAFAAQRNGVAVGYLPDVAGAPSHELASLAFAVQDWPINLPLYFLRDLLLCIALSPLLGQLVTRFPHLTLALFLAYAVLPVPNLIFLKKSILFGFSLGIYASLHQIDVKRLDEHATSITLAVGAASLLLAAGLYATGPEYPLWLEMLRSLTAIAGILGAWALSSLLVRTRFGTRLASGGGLSFWIFCGHYPLLILLWMAWNRMGSASYPLFYLTAPVLTLVFLTTTHGLVKRATPGLHAILTGNRTDSGRKRRYPPTEVVASRSEYSS
;
A
#
# COMPACT_ATOMS: atom_id res chain seq x y z
N MET A 1 -3.35 9.48 6.96
CA MET A 1 -3.88 8.69 5.82
C MET A 1 -3.21 7.35 5.62
N ARG A 2 -1.88 7.22 5.65
CA ARG A 2 -1.21 5.92 5.39
C ARG A 2 -1.76 4.76 6.21
N LEU A 3 -1.94 4.95 7.52
CA LEU A 3 -2.52 3.94 8.41
C LEU A 3 -3.94 3.55 7.99
N LEU A 4 -4.77 4.52 7.59
CA LEU A 4 -6.14 4.28 7.11
C LEU A 4 -6.14 3.47 5.81
N LEU A 5 -5.30 3.84 4.85
CA LEU A 5 -5.19 3.12 3.57
C LEU A 5 -4.70 1.69 3.79
N ILE A 6 -3.70 1.50 4.66
CA ILE A 6 -3.14 0.18 4.95
C ILE A 6 -4.14 -0.68 5.75
N ALA A 7 -4.86 -0.10 6.71
CA ALA A 7 -5.93 -0.81 7.42
C ALA A 7 -7.04 -1.24 6.45
N GLY A 8 -7.37 -0.41 5.46
CA GLY A 8 -8.29 -0.75 4.37
C GLY A 8 -7.79 -1.91 3.50
N ILE A 9 -6.50 -1.90 3.14
CA ILE A 9 -5.88 -2.97 2.34
C ILE A 9 -5.98 -4.36 3.01
N VAL A 10 -6.14 -4.44 4.34
CA VAL A 10 -6.39 -5.70 5.03
C VAL A 10 -7.65 -6.40 4.49
N PHE A 11 -8.72 -5.64 4.22
CA PHE A 11 -9.97 -6.18 3.67
C PHE A 11 -9.83 -6.73 2.25
N VAL A 12 -8.91 -6.17 1.45
CA VAL A 12 -8.62 -6.62 0.08
C VAL A 12 -8.00 -8.02 0.08
N HIS A 13 -7.32 -8.39 1.17
CA HIS A 13 -6.54 -9.62 1.27
C HIS A 13 -7.18 -10.68 2.17
N ILE A 14 -8.44 -10.50 2.60
CA ILE A 14 -9.15 -11.52 3.36
C ILE A 14 -9.34 -12.74 2.45
N PRO A 15 -8.78 -13.91 2.80
CA PRO A 15 -8.82 -15.07 1.93
C PRO A 15 -10.23 -15.67 1.85
N TYR A 16 -10.49 -16.31 0.73
CA TYR A 16 -11.66 -17.16 0.48
C TYR A 16 -11.29 -18.21 -0.56
N ASP A 17 -11.98 -19.35 -0.53
CA ASP A 17 -11.90 -20.37 -1.58
C ASP A 17 -12.99 -20.13 -2.65
N PRO A 18 -12.93 -20.81 -3.80
CA PRO A 18 -13.93 -20.64 -4.85
C PRO A 18 -15.39 -20.85 -4.41
N GLN A 19 -15.66 -21.73 -3.44
CA GLN A 19 -17.01 -22.00 -2.93
C GLN A 19 -17.55 -20.86 -2.07
N ARG A 20 -16.66 -20.05 -1.50
CA ARG A 20 -16.97 -18.87 -0.68
C ARG A 20 -16.72 -17.57 -1.46
N SER A 21 -16.63 -17.64 -2.78
CA SER A 21 -16.53 -16.45 -3.63
C SER A 21 -17.71 -15.51 -3.38
N PRO A 22 -17.48 -14.18 -3.22
CA PRO A 22 -18.55 -13.23 -3.01
C PRO A 22 -19.48 -13.11 -4.23
N TYR A 23 -19.04 -13.53 -5.41
CA TYR A 23 -19.84 -13.50 -6.63
C TYR A 23 -20.88 -14.62 -6.72
N LEU A 24 -20.85 -15.59 -5.81
CA LEU A 24 -21.90 -16.62 -5.72
C LEU A 24 -23.16 -16.11 -5.00
N GLY A 25 -23.05 -15.03 -4.22
CA GLY A 25 -24.19 -14.42 -3.52
C GLY A 25 -24.75 -15.24 -2.36
N ASN A 26 -24.04 -16.29 -1.91
CA ASN A 26 -24.45 -17.18 -0.83
C ASN A 26 -24.76 -16.47 0.50
N TYR A 27 -24.17 -15.30 0.72
CA TYR A 27 -24.28 -14.50 1.95
C TYR A 27 -24.91 -13.11 1.72
N GLY A 28 -25.57 -12.89 0.57
CA GLY A 28 -26.36 -11.70 0.27
C GLY A 28 -25.60 -10.38 0.48
N THR A 29 -26.11 -9.52 1.38
CA THR A 29 -25.50 -8.20 1.66
C THR A 29 -24.05 -8.29 2.12
N VAL A 30 -23.65 -9.37 2.79
CA VAL A 30 -22.25 -9.56 3.20
C VAL A 30 -21.36 -9.72 1.97
N ASP A 31 -21.81 -10.45 0.95
CA ASP A 31 -21.06 -10.64 -0.29
C ASP A 31 -20.95 -9.36 -1.10
N TRP A 32 -22.03 -8.58 -1.17
CA TRP A 32 -21.96 -7.25 -1.77
C TRP A 32 -20.98 -6.33 -1.02
N LEU A 33 -20.99 -6.36 0.32
CA LEU A 33 -20.05 -5.59 1.14
C LEU A 33 -18.60 -6.04 0.90
N ARG A 34 -18.35 -7.33 0.70
CA ARG A 34 -17.04 -7.88 0.36
C ARG A 34 -16.52 -7.32 -0.97
N VAL A 35 -17.35 -7.30 -2.01
CA VAL A 35 -17.01 -6.69 -3.31
C VAL A 35 -16.78 -5.19 -3.16
N TYR A 36 -17.65 -4.50 -2.41
CA TYR A 36 -17.50 -3.06 -2.18
C TYR A 36 -16.18 -2.72 -1.49
N LEU A 37 -15.86 -3.37 -0.37
CA LEU A 37 -14.64 -3.09 0.39
C LEU A 37 -13.38 -3.59 -0.32
N GLY A 38 -13.37 -4.85 -0.76
CA GLY A 38 -12.20 -5.54 -1.30
C GLY A 38 -11.90 -5.22 -2.76
N ASP A 39 -12.94 -5.16 -3.60
CA ASP A 39 -12.78 -5.02 -5.04
C ASP A 39 -12.98 -3.60 -5.59
N SER A 40 -13.54 -2.70 -4.79
CA SER A 40 -13.78 -1.30 -5.17
C SER A 40 -13.04 -0.31 -4.24
N LEU A 41 -13.55 -0.09 -3.02
CA LEU A 41 -13.15 1.02 -2.15
C LEU A 41 -11.67 0.97 -1.76
N PHE A 42 -11.18 -0.16 -1.24
CA PHE A 42 -9.81 -0.21 -0.72
C PHE A 42 -8.74 -0.47 -1.78
N ARG A 43 -9.13 -0.69 -3.04
CA ARG A 43 -8.18 -0.71 -4.17
C ARG A 43 -7.52 0.64 -4.44
N ILE A 44 -8.08 1.72 -3.88
CA ILE A 44 -7.51 3.08 -3.87
C ILE A 44 -6.15 3.15 -3.16
N GLY A 45 -5.89 2.24 -2.21
CA GLY A 45 -4.71 2.32 -1.35
C GLY A 45 -3.39 2.32 -2.12
N VAL A 46 -3.23 1.42 -3.08
CA VAL A 46 -1.99 1.25 -3.85
C VAL A 46 -1.62 2.50 -4.68
N PRO A 47 -2.46 2.99 -5.61
CA PRO A 47 -2.11 4.19 -6.39
C PRO A 47 -1.90 5.43 -5.51
N CYS A 48 -2.67 5.57 -4.41
CA CYS A 48 -2.49 6.68 -3.47
C CYS A 48 -1.13 6.62 -2.73
N LEU A 49 -0.74 5.46 -2.21
CA LEU A 49 0.56 5.28 -1.55
C LEU A 49 1.73 5.52 -2.53
N SER A 50 1.57 5.13 -3.80
CA SER A 50 2.54 5.43 -4.86
C SER A 50 2.65 6.94 -5.12
N ALA A 51 1.52 7.65 -5.23
CA ALA A 51 1.50 9.10 -5.42
C ALA A 51 2.15 9.86 -4.26
N ILE A 52 1.85 9.47 -3.02
CA ILE A 52 2.53 10.03 -1.83
C ILE A 52 4.05 9.79 -1.91
N SER A 53 4.47 8.63 -2.41
CA SER A 53 5.89 8.29 -2.49
C SER A 53 6.62 9.09 -3.56
N GLY A 54 6.05 9.24 -4.75
CA GLY A 54 6.61 10.07 -5.83
C GLY A 54 6.68 11.54 -5.45
N TYR A 55 5.63 12.07 -4.82
CA TYR A 55 5.59 13.45 -4.33
C TYR A 55 6.70 13.73 -3.30
N LEU A 56 6.86 12.84 -2.31
CA LEU A 56 7.88 13.04 -1.27
C LEU A 56 9.31 12.89 -1.80
N LEU A 57 9.51 12.10 -2.85
CA LEU A 57 10.83 11.88 -3.42
C LEU A 57 11.39 13.16 -4.07
N PHE A 58 10.54 13.89 -4.79
CA PHE A 58 10.92 15.12 -5.51
C PHE A 58 10.53 16.41 -4.80
N ARG A 59 10.17 16.34 -3.52
CA ARG A 59 9.73 17.52 -2.73
C ARG A 59 10.76 18.66 -2.72
N ARG A 60 12.04 18.34 -2.84
CA ARG A 60 13.16 19.30 -2.88
C ARG A 60 13.55 19.73 -4.31
N GLY A 61 12.79 19.32 -5.31
CA GLY A 61 13.07 19.56 -6.72
C GLY A 61 14.11 18.60 -7.31
N LEU A 62 14.32 18.69 -8.63
CA LEU A 62 15.29 17.88 -9.38
C LEU A 62 16.74 18.26 -9.10
N THR A 63 17.02 19.52 -8.83
CA THR A 63 18.39 20.02 -8.62
C THR A 63 19.03 19.48 -7.34
N GLN A 64 18.22 19.23 -6.31
CA GLN A 64 18.67 18.67 -5.03
C GLN A 64 18.51 17.13 -4.96
N PHE A 65 18.20 16.49 -6.09
CA PHE A 65 17.95 15.06 -6.15
C PHE A 65 19.26 14.27 -6.21
N ASP A 66 19.66 13.69 -5.07
CA ASP A 66 20.81 12.78 -4.98
C ASP A 66 20.37 11.31 -5.14
N TYR A 67 20.51 10.81 -6.37
CA TYR A 67 20.08 9.46 -6.73
C TYR A 67 20.80 8.37 -5.92
N ARG A 68 22.12 8.49 -5.71
CA ARG A 68 22.91 7.47 -5.00
C ARG A 68 22.48 7.38 -3.54
N ARG A 69 22.29 8.53 -2.89
CA ARG A 69 21.82 8.59 -1.51
C ARG A 69 20.39 8.05 -1.37
N VAL A 70 19.52 8.35 -2.34
CA VAL A 70 18.16 7.82 -2.39
C VAL A 70 18.19 6.29 -2.47
N LEU A 71 18.93 5.71 -3.41
CA LEU A 71 19.03 4.26 -3.56
C LEU A 71 19.57 3.59 -2.30
N GLY A 72 20.69 4.10 -1.74
CA GLY A 72 21.26 3.54 -0.50
C GLY A 72 20.27 3.60 0.67
N SER A 73 19.55 4.72 0.81
CA SER A 73 18.51 4.85 1.83
C SER A 73 17.36 3.86 1.63
N LYS A 74 16.91 3.66 0.39
CA LYS A 74 15.77 2.76 0.07
C LYS A 74 16.16 1.30 0.11
N ALA A 75 17.41 0.95 -0.14
CA ALA A 75 17.95 -0.39 0.10
C ALA A 75 17.76 -0.79 1.58
N VAL A 76 18.06 0.12 2.52
CA VAL A 76 17.92 -0.16 3.96
C VAL A 76 16.48 -0.02 4.45
N THR A 77 15.72 0.96 3.94
CA THR A 77 14.39 1.31 4.51
C THR A 77 13.21 0.62 3.83
N VAL A 78 13.43 -0.01 2.66
CA VAL A 78 12.39 -0.69 1.87
C VAL A 78 12.83 -2.08 1.46
N LEU A 79 13.97 -2.23 0.76
CA LEU A 79 14.42 -3.53 0.25
C LEU A 79 14.76 -4.52 1.37
N LEU A 80 15.51 -4.09 2.38
CA LEU A 80 15.87 -4.95 3.50
C LEU A 80 14.63 -5.45 4.28
N PRO A 81 13.67 -4.60 4.69
CA PRO A 81 12.42 -5.09 5.27
C PRO A 81 11.64 -6.01 4.33
N PHE A 82 11.58 -5.70 3.03
CA PHE A 82 10.95 -6.57 2.03
C PHE A 82 11.57 -7.97 2.05
N MET A 83 12.89 -8.07 2.02
CA MET A 83 13.63 -9.34 2.11
C MET A 83 13.32 -10.08 3.40
N ILE A 84 13.41 -9.42 4.56
CA ILE A 84 13.20 -10.07 5.85
C ILE A 84 11.77 -10.62 5.98
N TRP A 85 10.76 -9.79 5.71
CA TRP A 85 9.36 -10.20 5.83
C TRP A 85 8.97 -11.26 4.80
N ASN A 86 9.46 -11.14 3.56
CA ASN A 86 9.12 -12.11 2.51
C ASN A 86 9.82 -13.46 2.75
N SER A 87 11.12 -13.45 3.04
CA SER A 87 11.88 -14.68 3.30
C SER A 87 11.39 -15.39 4.57
N ALA A 88 11.05 -14.64 5.62
CA ALA A 88 10.45 -15.24 6.82
C ALA A 88 9.14 -15.98 6.48
N PHE A 89 8.26 -15.36 5.68
CA PHE A 89 7.02 -16.01 5.27
C PHE A 89 7.26 -17.19 4.31
N LEU A 90 8.24 -17.08 3.40
CA LEU A 90 8.62 -18.17 2.49
C LEU A 90 9.08 -19.41 3.26
N ILE A 91 9.94 -19.22 4.27
CA ILE A 91 10.43 -20.31 5.13
C ILE A 91 9.28 -20.94 5.91
N LEU A 92 8.38 -20.13 6.47
CA LEU A 92 7.20 -20.62 7.19
C LEU A 92 6.25 -21.39 6.26
N ALA A 93 6.02 -20.91 5.04
CA ALA A 93 5.20 -21.56 4.03
C ALA A 93 5.80 -22.92 3.63
N PHE A 94 7.10 -22.97 3.34
CA PHE A 94 7.82 -24.21 3.04
C PHE A 94 7.72 -25.22 4.19
N ALA A 95 7.98 -24.79 5.43
CA ALA A 95 7.87 -25.65 6.61
C ALA A 95 6.43 -26.17 6.79
N ALA A 96 5.41 -25.32 6.63
CA ALA A 96 4.02 -25.71 6.76
C ALA A 96 3.58 -26.69 5.65
N GLN A 97 4.09 -26.55 4.43
CA GLN A 97 3.81 -27.48 3.32
C GLN A 97 4.47 -28.84 3.53
N ARG A 98 5.72 -28.88 4.00
CA ARG A 98 6.42 -30.14 4.31
C ARG A 98 5.73 -30.96 5.40
N ASN A 99 4.99 -30.30 6.29
CA ASN A 99 4.17 -30.94 7.32
C ASN A 99 2.71 -31.20 6.87
N GLY A 100 2.35 -30.95 5.60
CA GLY A 100 1.00 -31.15 5.07
C GLY A 100 -0.04 -30.13 5.57
N VAL A 101 0.38 -29.06 6.26
CA VAL A 101 -0.52 -28.12 6.94
C VAL A 101 -0.98 -26.99 6.00
N ALA A 102 -0.13 -26.57 5.05
CA ALA A 102 -0.41 -25.44 4.16
C ALA A 102 -0.78 -25.83 2.70
N VAL A 103 -1.01 -27.12 2.43
CA VAL A 103 -1.38 -27.60 1.10
C VAL A 103 -2.72 -26.98 0.68
N GLY A 104 -2.77 -26.34 -0.49
CA GLY A 104 -3.96 -25.68 -1.02
C GLY A 104 -4.27 -24.29 -0.47
N TYR A 105 -3.50 -23.79 0.52
CA TYR A 105 -3.68 -22.44 1.08
C TYR A 105 -2.73 -21.40 0.49
N LEU A 106 -1.57 -21.86 0.00
CA LEU A 106 -0.48 -21.04 -0.51
C LEU A 106 0.07 -21.65 -1.81
N PRO A 107 0.71 -20.85 -2.69
CA PRO A 107 1.47 -21.38 -3.83
C PRO A 107 2.45 -22.46 -3.38
N ASP A 108 2.64 -23.50 -4.20
CA ASP A 108 3.59 -24.57 -3.88
C ASP A 108 5.02 -24.00 -3.81
N VAL A 109 5.66 -24.11 -2.66
CA VAL A 109 7.05 -23.68 -2.43
C VAL A 109 7.98 -24.89 -2.46
N ALA A 110 7.51 -26.05 -2.02
CA ALA A 110 8.33 -27.24 -1.87
C ALA A 110 8.60 -27.95 -3.22
N GLY A 111 7.65 -27.88 -4.15
CA GLY A 111 7.76 -28.43 -5.50
C GLY A 111 8.05 -27.39 -6.60
N ALA A 112 8.13 -26.09 -6.26
CA ALA A 112 8.29 -25.04 -7.25
C ALA A 112 9.62 -25.14 -8.03
N PRO A 113 9.60 -24.94 -9.36
CA PRO A 113 10.81 -24.77 -10.15
C PRO A 113 11.56 -23.49 -9.74
N SER A 114 12.85 -23.41 -10.07
CA SER A 114 13.74 -22.32 -9.62
C SER A 114 13.27 -20.91 -9.99
N HIS A 115 12.63 -20.74 -11.14
CA HIS A 115 12.10 -19.44 -11.60
C HIS A 115 10.86 -18.99 -10.82
N GLU A 116 9.97 -19.93 -10.47
CA GLU A 116 8.83 -19.66 -9.58
C GLU A 116 9.32 -19.35 -8.17
N LEU A 117 10.28 -20.12 -7.65
CA LEU A 117 10.88 -19.86 -6.34
C LEU A 117 11.55 -18.47 -6.30
N ALA A 118 12.22 -18.06 -7.39
CA ALA A 118 12.78 -16.72 -7.51
C ALA A 118 11.68 -15.63 -7.50
N SER A 119 10.53 -15.88 -8.14
CA SER A 119 9.38 -14.97 -8.07
C SER A 119 8.76 -14.93 -6.68
N LEU A 120 8.56 -16.07 -6.03
CA LEU A 120 8.06 -16.12 -4.65
C LEU A 120 8.99 -15.42 -3.66
N ALA A 121 10.31 -15.49 -3.86
CA ALA A 121 11.30 -14.88 -2.97
C ALA A 121 11.59 -13.40 -3.26
N PHE A 122 11.66 -13.00 -4.53
CA PHE A 122 12.15 -11.67 -4.95
C PHE A 122 11.18 -10.90 -5.84
N ALA A 123 10.05 -11.50 -6.20
CA ALA A 123 9.06 -10.96 -7.14
C ALA A 123 9.68 -10.58 -8.51
N VAL A 124 10.52 -11.48 -9.06
CA VAL A 124 11.24 -11.24 -10.31
C VAL A 124 10.26 -11.12 -11.47
N GLN A 125 9.44 -12.14 -11.70
CA GLN A 125 8.48 -12.20 -12.82
C GLN A 125 7.03 -12.18 -12.34
N ASP A 126 6.76 -12.77 -11.18
CA ASP A 126 5.41 -12.88 -10.61
C ASP A 126 5.36 -12.40 -9.14
N TRP A 127 4.22 -12.59 -8.48
CA TRP A 127 3.96 -12.16 -7.12
C TRP A 127 4.91 -12.82 -6.09
N PRO A 128 5.35 -12.05 -5.07
CA PRO A 128 6.06 -12.62 -3.93
C PRO A 128 5.11 -13.48 -3.09
N ILE A 129 5.65 -14.43 -2.32
CA ILE A 129 4.84 -15.28 -1.42
C ILE A 129 4.02 -14.45 -0.44
N ASN A 130 4.56 -13.35 0.08
CA ASN A 130 3.79 -12.35 0.80
C ASN A 130 3.21 -11.34 -0.20
N LEU A 131 2.05 -11.69 -0.77
CA LEU A 131 1.42 -11.01 -1.90
C LEU A 131 1.50 -9.47 -1.83
N PRO A 132 1.03 -8.77 -0.76
CA PRO A 132 1.07 -7.30 -0.68
C PRO A 132 2.44 -6.66 -0.92
N LEU A 133 3.53 -7.40 -0.71
CA LEU A 133 4.89 -6.90 -0.85
C LEU A 133 5.27 -6.59 -2.31
N TYR A 134 4.48 -7.00 -3.31
CA TYR A 134 4.64 -6.54 -4.70
C TYR A 134 4.71 -5.01 -4.79
N PHE A 135 3.98 -4.31 -3.90
CA PHE A 135 3.96 -2.86 -3.87
C PHE A 135 5.34 -2.28 -3.54
N LEU A 136 6.10 -2.90 -2.61
CA LEU A 136 7.44 -2.43 -2.27
C LEU A 136 8.42 -2.66 -3.43
N ARG A 137 8.28 -3.80 -4.12
CA ARG A 137 9.09 -4.13 -5.28
C ARG A 137 8.85 -3.16 -6.44
N ASP A 138 7.60 -2.91 -6.80
CA ASP A 138 7.27 -1.93 -7.86
C ASP A 138 7.62 -0.50 -7.44
N LEU A 139 7.51 -0.17 -6.16
CA LEU A 139 7.96 1.12 -5.62
C LEU A 139 9.48 1.29 -5.74
N LEU A 140 10.26 0.25 -5.43
CA LEU A 140 11.71 0.24 -5.62
C LEU A 140 12.07 0.41 -7.11
N LEU A 141 11.31 -0.21 -8.00
CA LEU A 141 11.47 -0.05 -9.45
C LEU A 141 11.18 1.40 -9.89
N CYS A 142 10.09 2.02 -9.41
CA CYS A 142 9.83 3.44 -9.63
C CYS A 142 10.95 4.34 -9.10
N ILE A 143 11.54 4.00 -7.94
CA ILE A 143 12.66 4.75 -7.36
C ILE A 143 13.92 4.59 -8.22
N ALA A 144 14.23 3.39 -8.71
CA ALA A 144 15.35 3.17 -9.62
C ALA A 144 15.16 3.95 -10.94
N LEU A 145 13.94 3.97 -11.47
CA LEU A 145 13.60 4.73 -12.68
C LEU A 145 13.38 6.23 -12.43
N SER A 146 13.45 6.69 -11.18
CA SER A 146 13.07 8.05 -10.81
C SER A 146 13.83 9.17 -11.54
N PRO A 147 15.13 9.06 -11.91
CA PRO A 147 15.78 10.10 -12.70
C PRO A 147 15.09 10.29 -14.07
N LEU A 148 14.77 9.19 -14.74
CA LEU A 148 14.08 9.21 -16.04
C LEU A 148 12.64 9.72 -15.88
N LEU A 149 11.91 9.21 -14.89
CA LEU A 149 10.54 9.65 -14.63
C LEU A 149 10.49 11.16 -14.29
N GLY A 150 11.44 11.65 -13.50
CA GLY A 150 11.58 13.07 -13.18
C GLY A 150 11.82 13.93 -14.41
N GLN A 151 12.70 13.49 -15.32
CA GLN A 151 12.95 14.19 -16.59
C GLN A 151 11.72 14.19 -17.50
N LEU A 152 11.06 13.03 -17.68
CA LEU A 152 9.86 12.90 -18.51
C LEU A 152 8.72 13.79 -17.99
N VAL A 153 8.46 13.77 -16.69
CA VAL A 153 7.40 14.57 -16.07
C VAL A 153 7.71 16.08 -16.08
N THR A 154 8.99 16.46 -16.10
CA THR A 154 9.38 17.87 -16.24
C THR A 154 9.21 18.36 -17.67
N ARG A 155 9.62 17.54 -18.65
CA ARG A 155 9.70 17.95 -20.06
C ARG A 155 8.39 17.75 -20.82
N PHE A 156 7.66 16.68 -20.52
CA PHE A 156 6.41 16.29 -21.18
C PHE A 156 5.36 15.81 -20.16
N PRO A 157 4.95 16.65 -19.18
CA PRO A 157 4.09 16.23 -18.07
C PRO A 157 2.79 15.56 -18.52
N HIS A 158 2.00 16.25 -19.35
CA HIS A 158 0.68 15.77 -19.74
C HIS A 158 0.74 14.50 -20.60
N LEU A 159 1.68 14.44 -21.55
CA LEU A 159 1.88 13.25 -22.37
C LEU A 159 2.33 12.05 -21.53
N THR A 160 3.29 12.26 -20.62
CA THR A 160 3.77 11.20 -19.72
C THR A 160 2.66 10.65 -18.84
N LEU A 161 1.84 11.54 -18.24
CA LEU A 161 0.71 11.13 -17.41
C LEU A 161 -0.38 10.44 -18.24
N ALA A 162 -0.69 10.92 -19.44
CA ALA A 162 -1.68 10.31 -20.32
C ALA A 162 -1.26 8.89 -20.74
N LEU A 163 0.02 8.70 -21.12
CA LEU A 163 0.56 7.39 -21.48
C LEU A 163 0.53 6.42 -20.30
N PHE A 164 0.93 6.87 -19.10
CA PHE A 164 0.89 6.01 -17.90
C PHE A 164 -0.53 5.73 -17.42
N LEU A 165 -1.47 6.66 -17.63
CA LEU A 165 -2.89 6.42 -17.36
C LEU A 165 -3.45 5.38 -18.32
N ALA A 166 -3.18 5.53 -19.62
CA ALA A 166 -3.57 4.56 -20.64
C ALA A 166 -2.96 3.18 -20.34
N TYR A 167 -1.68 3.11 -20.00
CA TYR A 167 -1.02 1.87 -19.55
C TYR A 167 -1.73 1.26 -18.33
N ALA A 168 -2.09 2.07 -17.33
CA ALA A 168 -2.73 1.60 -16.11
C ALA A 168 -4.18 1.12 -16.30
N VAL A 169 -4.89 1.62 -17.31
CA VAL A 169 -6.32 1.35 -17.54
C VAL A 169 -6.55 0.32 -18.63
N LEU A 170 -5.79 0.36 -19.73
CA LEU A 170 -5.99 -0.52 -20.88
C LEU A 170 -5.48 -1.95 -20.59
N PRO A 171 -6.06 -2.97 -21.27
CA PRO A 171 -5.72 -4.39 -21.10
C PRO A 171 -4.40 -4.76 -21.80
N VAL A 172 -3.35 -3.99 -21.56
CA VAL A 172 -2.00 -4.28 -22.06
C VAL A 172 -1.26 -5.23 -21.11
N PRO A 173 -0.26 -6.01 -21.55
CA PRO A 173 0.51 -6.86 -20.65
C PRO A 173 1.18 -6.08 -19.51
N ASN A 174 1.29 -6.72 -18.35
CA ASN A 174 2.17 -6.24 -17.29
C ASN A 174 3.60 -6.38 -17.82
N LEU A 175 4.26 -5.25 -18.11
CA LEU A 175 5.66 -5.19 -18.54
C LEU A 175 6.54 -5.56 -17.33
N ILE A 176 7.49 -4.70 -16.99
CA ILE A 176 8.29 -4.88 -15.78
C ILE A 176 7.51 -4.61 -14.49
N PHE A 177 6.32 -3.99 -14.51
CA PHE A 177 5.52 -3.67 -13.30
C PHE A 177 4.45 -4.73 -13.03
N LEU A 178 4.37 -5.22 -11.79
CA LEU A 178 3.32 -6.16 -11.37
C LEU A 178 1.96 -5.46 -11.24
N LYS A 179 1.97 -4.20 -10.78
CA LYS A 179 0.77 -3.37 -10.65
C LYS A 179 0.96 -2.03 -11.37
N LYS A 180 0.39 -1.93 -12.58
CA LYS A 180 0.49 -0.77 -13.47
C LYS A 180 0.11 0.57 -12.83
N SER A 181 -0.88 0.58 -11.92
CA SER A 181 -1.33 1.80 -11.25
C SER A 181 -0.27 2.42 -10.33
N ILE A 182 0.76 1.67 -9.93
CA ILE A 182 1.88 2.17 -9.14
C ILE A 182 2.68 3.18 -9.96
N LEU A 183 3.00 2.86 -11.23
CA LEU A 183 3.74 3.75 -12.11
C LEU A 183 3.00 5.08 -12.33
N PHE A 184 1.71 5.00 -12.67
CA PHE A 184 0.88 6.20 -12.84
C PHE A 184 0.81 7.02 -11.55
N GLY A 185 0.46 6.39 -10.42
CA GLY A 185 0.35 7.07 -9.14
C GLY A 185 1.65 7.76 -8.76
N PHE A 186 2.78 7.05 -8.85
CA PHE A 186 4.11 7.60 -8.56
C PHE A 186 4.43 8.82 -9.43
N SER A 187 4.24 8.73 -10.75
CA SER A 187 4.48 9.84 -11.68
C SER A 187 3.54 11.03 -11.47
N LEU A 188 2.27 10.79 -11.09
CA LEU A 188 1.35 11.86 -10.69
C LEU A 188 1.85 12.58 -9.43
N GLY A 189 2.42 11.83 -8.49
CA GLY A 189 3.11 12.39 -7.32
C GLY A 189 4.31 13.25 -7.70
N ILE A 190 5.17 12.78 -8.60
CA ILE A 190 6.30 13.56 -9.14
C ILE A 190 5.77 14.86 -9.76
N TYR A 191 4.73 14.76 -10.60
CA TYR A 191 4.13 15.90 -11.27
C TYR A 191 3.65 16.95 -10.28
N ALA A 192 2.86 16.54 -9.29
CA ALA A 192 2.37 17.44 -8.24
C ALA A 192 3.52 18.12 -7.47
N SER A 193 4.64 17.43 -7.27
CA SER A 193 5.81 17.96 -6.57
C SER A 193 6.65 18.92 -7.42
N LEU A 194 7.00 18.55 -8.65
CA LEU A 194 7.89 19.35 -9.50
C LEU A 194 7.20 20.59 -10.03
N HIS A 195 5.90 20.51 -10.32
CA HIS A 195 5.09 21.64 -10.79
C HIS A 195 4.44 22.43 -9.64
N GLN A 196 4.78 22.12 -8.38
CA GLN A 196 4.30 22.81 -7.18
C GLN A 196 2.78 22.99 -7.17
N ILE A 197 2.05 21.93 -7.55
CA ILE A 197 0.59 21.97 -7.62
C ILE A 197 0.05 22.23 -6.22
N ASP A 198 -0.72 23.31 -6.09
CA ASP A 198 -1.40 23.65 -4.84
C ASP A 198 -2.61 22.73 -4.62
N VAL A 199 -2.31 21.55 -4.10
CA VAL A 199 -3.28 20.51 -3.75
C VAL A 199 -4.29 20.97 -2.70
N LYS A 200 -4.02 22.05 -1.95
CA LYS A 200 -4.96 22.59 -0.95
C LYS A 200 -6.17 23.25 -1.59
N ARG A 201 -6.10 23.66 -2.85
CA ARG A 201 -7.29 24.16 -3.59
C ARG A 201 -8.40 23.12 -3.68
N LEU A 202 -8.05 21.84 -3.58
CA LEU A 202 -9.03 20.74 -3.54
C LEU A 202 -9.75 20.66 -2.19
N ASP A 203 -9.20 21.23 -1.11
CA ASP A 203 -9.76 21.14 0.23
C ASP A 203 -11.11 21.87 0.34
N GLU A 204 -11.32 22.92 -0.45
CA GLU A 204 -12.61 23.63 -0.57
C GLU A 204 -13.72 22.72 -1.12
N HIS A 205 -13.34 21.77 -1.98
CA HIS A 205 -14.25 20.81 -2.62
C HIS A 205 -14.18 19.43 -1.99
N ALA A 206 -13.56 19.29 -0.81
CA ALA A 206 -13.24 18.00 -0.23
C ALA A 206 -14.45 17.10 0.00
N THR A 207 -15.57 17.67 0.47
CA THR A 207 -16.82 16.93 0.66
C THR A 207 -17.34 16.40 -0.67
N SER A 208 -17.45 17.26 -1.69
CA SER A 208 -17.95 16.90 -3.02
C SER A 208 -17.07 15.84 -3.70
N ILE A 209 -15.73 15.99 -3.62
CA ILE A 209 -14.79 15.01 -4.17
C ILE A 209 -14.92 13.66 -3.44
N THR A 210 -15.01 13.68 -2.11
CA THR A 210 -15.16 12.46 -1.30
C THR A 210 -16.47 11.75 -1.63
N LEU A 211 -17.57 12.48 -1.75
CA LEU A 211 -18.88 11.94 -2.12
C LEU A 211 -18.88 11.40 -3.55
N ALA A 212 -18.29 12.12 -4.51
CA ALA A 212 -18.22 11.69 -5.89
C ALA A 212 -17.41 10.39 -6.06
N VAL A 213 -16.22 10.32 -5.44
CA VAL A 213 -15.39 9.10 -5.45
C VAL A 213 -16.06 7.97 -4.68
N GLY A 214 -16.72 8.26 -3.56
CA GLY A 214 -17.49 7.28 -2.79
C GLY A 214 -18.66 6.71 -3.60
N ALA A 215 -19.42 7.56 -4.28
CA ALA A 215 -20.52 7.17 -5.16
C ALA A 215 -20.01 6.36 -6.36
N ALA A 216 -18.92 6.79 -7.01
CA ALA A 216 -18.29 6.02 -8.09
C ALA A 216 -17.84 4.64 -7.61
N SER A 217 -17.27 4.54 -6.40
CA SER A 217 -16.90 3.25 -5.79
C SER A 217 -18.11 2.36 -5.49
N LEU A 218 -19.22 2.93 -5.02
CA LEU A 218 -20.47 2.20 -4.79
C LEU A 218 -21.09 1.68 -6.10
N LEU A 219 -21.17 2.53 -7.13
CA LEU A 219 -21.68 2.16 -8.45
C LEU A 219 -20.81 1.09 -9.11
N LEU A 220 -19.49 1.23 -9.02
CA LEU A 220 -18.55 0.21 -9.48
C LEU A 220 -18.79 -1.12 -8.76
N ALA A 221 -18.97 -1.12 -7.44
CA ALA A 221 -19.21 -2.34 -6.68
C ALA A 221 -20.54 -3.02 -7.08
N ALA A 222 -21.58 -2.24 -7.34
CA ALA A 222 -22.84 -2.76 -7.86
C ALA A 222 -22.65 -3.43 -9.24
N GLY A 223 -21.91 -2.78 -10.14
CA GLY A 223 -21.57 -3.37 -11.45
C GLY A 223 -20.76 -4.67 -11.31
N LEU A 224 -19.69 -4.64 -10.48
CA LEU A 224 -18.83 -5.81 -10.25
C LEU A 224 -19.61 -6.97 -9.66
N TYR A 225 -20.46 -6.71 -8.66
CA TYR A 225 -21.29 -7.73 -8.03
C TYR A 225 -22.31 -8.34 -9.00
N ALA A 226 -22.87 -7.53 -9.90
CA ALA A 226 -23.87 -7.98 -10.87
C ALA A 226 -23.28 -8.83 -12.01
N THR A 227 -22.03 -8.58 -12.41
CA THR A 227 -21.41 -9.26 -13.56
C THR A 227 -20.29 -10.23 -13.20
N GLY A 228 -19.78 -10.22 -11.96
CA GLY A 228 -18.67 -11.07 -11.57
C GLY A 228 -19.01 -12.56 -11.52
N PRO A 229 -18.02 -13.46 -11.41
CA PRO A 229 -16.59 -13.17 -11.20
C PRO A 229 -15.86 -12.70 -12.46
N GLU A 230 -16.42 -12.92 -13.65
CA GLU A 230 -15.87 -12.50 -14.94
C GLU A 230 -16.64 -11.28 -15.49
N TYR A 231 -16.05 -10.10 -15.35
CA TYR A 231 -16.68 -8.85 -15.80
C TYR A 231 -16.16 -8.38 -17.16
N PRO A 232 -16.98 -7.63 -17.92
CA PRO A 232 -16.58 -7.11 -19.22
C PRO A 232 -15.42 -6.11 -19.12
N LEU A 233 -14.64 -5.99 -20.19
CA LEU A 233 -13.42 -5.17 -20.24
C LEU A 233 -13.64 -3.72 -19.78
N TRP A 234 -14.76 -3.09 -20.19
CA TRP A 234 -15.05 -1.71 -19.80
C TRP A 234 -15.20 -1.55 -18.27
N LEU A 235 -15.70 -2.57 -17.58
CA LEU A 235 -15.87 -2.55 -16.13
C LEU A 235 -14.54 -2.78 -15.42
N GLU A 236 -13.64 -3.59 -15.99
CA GLU A 236 -12.27 -3.69 -15.52
C GLU A 236 -11.50 -2.36 -15.67
N MET A 237 -11.65 -1.70 -16.81
CA MET A 237 -11.10 -0.36 -17.05
C MET A 237 -11.65 0.65 -16.05
N LEU A 238 -12.96 0.63 -15.79
CA LEU A 238 -13.62 1.49 -14.81
C LEU A 238 -13.12 1.21 -13.39
N ARG A 239 -12.85 -0.06 -13.04
CA ARG A 239 -12.24 -0.44 -11.77
C ARG A 239 -10.86 0.20 -11.59
N SER A 240 -10.02 0.15 -12.62
CA SER A 240 -8.70 0.79 -12.63
C SER A 240 -8.80 2.31 -12.51
N LEU A 241 -9.72 2.93 -13.27
CA LEU A 241 -9.99 4.38 -13.20
C LEU A 241 -10.47 4.81 -11.82
N THR A 242 -11.40 4.06 -11.21
CA THR A 242 -11.95 4.37 -9.88
C THR A 242 -10.87 4.26 -8.81
N ALA A 243 -10.01 3.23 -8.88
CA ALA A 243 -8.86 3.11 -7.98
C ALA A 243 -7.89 4.29 -8.11
N ILE A 244 -7.64 4.77 -9.33
CA ILE A 244 -6.79 5.94 -9.60
C ILE A 244 -7.45 7.25 -9.14
N ALA A 245 -8.74 7.46 -9.43
CA ALA A 245 -9.51 8.62 -8.95
C ALA A 245 -9.53 8.69 -7.42
N GLY A 246 -9.42 7.54 -6.76
CA GLY A 246 -9.21 7.43 -5.33
C GLY A 246 -7.99 8.17 -4.78
N ILE A 247 -6.98 8.51 -5.58
CA ILE A 247 -5.89 9.39 -5.14
C ILE A 247 -6.46 10.74 -4.67
N LEU A 248 -7.36 11.33 -5.45
CA LEU A 248 -8.05 12.58 -5.13
C LEU A 248 -9.02 12.38 -3.97
N GLY A 249 -9.79 11.28 -3.98
CA GLY A 249 -10.72 10.95 -2.89
C GLY A 249 -10.02 10.78 -1.54
N ALA A 250 -8.87 10.10 -1.51
CA ALA A 250 -8.07 9.91 -0.29
C ALA A 250 -7.45 11.22 0.20
N TRP A 251 -7.04 12.11 -0.70
CA TRP A 251 -6.59 13.45 -0.34
C TRP A 251 -7.74 14.27 0.27
N ALA A 252 -8.86 14.35 -0.42
CA ALA A 252 -10.05 15.07 0.02
C ALA A 252 -10.52 14.58 1.38
N LEU A 253 -10.66 13.25 1.55
CA LEU A 253 -10.99 12.64 2.84
C LEU A 253 -9.97 12.98 3.93
N SER A 254 -8.67 13.07 3.57
CA SER A 254 -7.65 13.50 4.52
C SER A 254 -7.90 14.90 5.06
N SER A 255 -8.25 15.85 4.20
CA SER A 255 -8.49 17.24 4.60
C SER A 255 -9.66 17.36 5.58
N LEU A 256 -10.70 16.52 5.40
CA LEU A 256 -11.85 16.43 6.31
C LEU A 256 -11.45 15.79 7.65
N LEU A 257 -10.71 14.68 7.59
CA LEU A 257 -10.33 13.93 8.79
C LEU A 257 -9.31 14.67 9.65
N VAL A 258 -8.39 15.45 9.07
CA VAL A 258 -7.36 16.21 9.83
C VAL A 258 -7.98 17.17 10.83
N ARG A 259 -9.21 17.64 10.59
CA ARG A 259 -9.97 18.50 11.51
C ARG A 259 -10.53 17.76 12.74
N THR A 260 -10.37 16.44 12.79
CA THR A 260 -10.92 15.57 13.86
C THR A 260 -9.81 14.97 14.72
N ARG A 261 -10.12 14.68 15.99
CA ARG A 261 -9.21 13.98 16.92
C ARG A 261 -8.79 12.59 16.39
N PHE A 262 -9.69 11.93 15.66
CA PHE A 262 -9.42 10.66 15.00
C PHE A 262 -8.35 10.80 13.93
N GLY A 263 -8.46 11.80 13.04
CA GLY A 263 -7.46 12.05 12.01
C GLY A 263 -6.06 12.34 12.56
N THR A 264 -5.97 13.06 13.69
CA THR A 264 -4.68 13.32 14.35
C THR A 264 -4.02 12.02 14.85
N ARG A 265 -4.79 11.10 15.43
CA ARG A 265 -4.28 9.79 15.86
C ARG A 265 -3.83 8.91 14.69
N LEU A 266 -4.55 8.95 13.56
CA LEU A 266 -4.18 8.22 12.33
C LEU A 266 -3.01 8.85 11.56
N ALA A 267 -2.60 10.08 11.91
CA ALA A 267 -1.43 10.72 11.34
C ALA A 267 -0.11 10.25 12.00
N SER A 268 -0.17 9.78 13.25
CA SER A 268 0.99 9.24 13.98
C SER A 268 1.06 7.71 13.84
N GLY A 269 2.20 7.17 13.40
CA GLY A 269 2.43 5.72 13.35
C GLY A 269 3.05 5.21 12.06
N GLY A 270 4.14 5.85 11.60
CA GLY A 270 4.87 5.39 10.42
C GLY A 270 5.36 3.95 10.54
N GLY A 271 5.89 3.58 11.72
CA GLY A 271 6.33 2.22 12.03
C GLY A 271 5.16 1.25 12.07
N LEU A 272 4.08 1.61 12.79
CA LEU A 272 2.88 0.77 12.91
C LEU A 272 2.24 0.48 11.55
N SER A 273 2.09 1.51 10.71
CA SER A 273 1.49 1.34 9.39
C SER A 273 2.31 0.37 8.52
N PHE A 274 3.63 0.46 8.54
CA PHE A 274 4.49 -0.44 7.78
C PHE A 274 4.48 -1.86 8.35
N TRP A 275 4.43 -2.00 9.67
CA TRP A 275 4.30 -3.30 10.35
C TRP A 275 3.01 -4.03 9.96
N ILE A 276 1.87 -3.32 9.97
CA ILE A 276 0.59 -3.86 9.51
C ILE A 276 0.69 -4.23 8.02
N PHE A 277 1.25 -3.35 7.19
CA PHE A 277 1.42 -3.60 5.76
C PHE A 277 2.22 -4.88 5.48
N CYS A 278 3.31 -5.16 6.19
CA CYS A 278 4.09 -6.38 5.98
C CYS A 278 3.47 -7.63 6.63
N GLY A 279 2.82 -7.48 7.78
CA GLY A 279 2.36 -8.62 8.58
C GLY A 279 0.92 -9.09 8.32
N HIS A 280 0.06 -8.28 7.70
CA HIS A 280 -1.36 -8.61 7.59
C HIS A 280 -1.64 -9.85 6.77
N TYR A 281 -1.02 -10.02 5.59
CA TYR A 281 -1.30 -11.15 4.72
C TYR A 281 -0.85 -12.50 5.33
N PRO A 282 0.38 -12.67 5.83
CA PRO A 282 0.77 -13.88 6.53
C PRO A 282 -0.17 -14.24 7.69
N LEU A 283 -0.60 -13.25 8.46
CA LEU A 283 -1.50 -13.47 9.59
C LEU A 283 -2.91 -13.83 9.14
N LEU A 284 -3.45 -13.19 8.09
CA LEU A 284 -4.75 -13.55 7.52
C LEU A 284 -4.75 -14.99 7.00
N ILE A 285 -3.68 -15.42 6.34
CA ILE A 285 -3.52 -16.82 5.89
C ILE A 285 -3.46 -17.77 7.10
N LEU A 286 -2.71 -17.43 8.15
CA LEU A 286 -2.67 -18.23 9.37
C LEU A 286 -4.06 -18.37 10.01
N LEU A 287 -4.80 -17.25 10.15
CA LEU A 287 -6.16 -17.24 10.69
C LEU A 287 -7.10 -18.07 9.81
N TRP A 288 -6.94 -18.02 8.49
CA TRP A 288 -7.72 -18.80 7.54
C TRP A 288 -7.45 -20.31 7.65
N MET A 289 -6.18 -20.69 7.78
CA MET A 289 -5.77 -22.07 8.01
C MET A 289 -6.29 -22.62 9.34
N ALA A 290 -6.30 -21.79 10.40
CA ALA A 290 -6.87 -22.15 11.69
C ALA A 290 -8.40 -22.27 11.61
N TRP A 291 -9.07 -21.32 10.95
CA TRP A 291 -10.51 -21.31 10.77
C TRP A 291 -11.03 -22.57 10.07
N ASN A 292 -10.43 -22.94 8.95
CA ASN A 292 -10.86 -24.13 8.20
C ASN A 292 -10.63 -25.43 8.98
N ARG A 293 -9.59 -25.49 9.83
CA ARG A 293 -9.34 -26.66 10.70
C ARG A 293 -10.34 -26.79 11.83
N MET A 294 -10.88 -25.68 12.34
CA MET A 294 -11.95 -25.72 13.34
C MET A 294 -13.28 -26.22 12.75
N GLY A 295 -13.39 -26.34 11.42
CA GLY A 295 -14.62 -26.82 10.77
C GLY A 295 -15.81 -25.86 10.87
N SER A 296 -15.56 -24.57 11.15
CA SER A 296 -16.63 -23.59 11.31
C SER A 296 -17.29 -23.24 9.98
N ALA A 297 -18.63 -23.30 9.95
CA ALA A 297 -19.42 -23.11 8.73
C ALA A 297 -19.63 -21.64 8.31
N SER A 298 -19.54 -20.70 9.25
CA SER A 298 -19.93 -19.30 9.00
C SER A 298 -18.79 -18.45 8.44
N TYR A 299 -18.60 -18.45 7.12
CA TYR A 299 -17.64 -17.55 6.47
C TYR A 299 -17.88 -16.05 6.79
N PRO A 300 -19.13 -15.53 6.88
CA PRO A 300 -19.37 -14.15 7.30
C PRO A 300 -18.75 -13.81 8.66
N LEU A 301 -18.78 -14.75 9.62
CA LEU A 301 -18.14 -14.56 10.91
C LEU A 301 -16.62 -14.45 10.78
N PHE A 302 -15.99 -15.29 9.94
CA PHE A 302 -14.57 -15.16 9.61
C PHE A 302 -14.26 -13.81 8.97
N TYR A 303 -15.04 -13.39 7.97
CA TYR A 303 -14.83 -12.13 7.27
C TYR A 303 -14.87 -10.90 8.20
N LEU A 304 -15.78 -10.89 9.18
CA LEU A 304 -15.90 -9.80 10.15
C LEU A 304 -14.79 -9.83 11.21
N THR A 305 -14.41 -11.02 11.69
CA THR A 305 -13.47 -11.17 12.82
C THR A 305 -12.01 -11.15 12.39
N ALA A 306 -11.66 -11.73 11.24
CA ALA A 306 -10.29 -11.82 10.73
C ALA A 306 -9.55 -10.46 10.63
N PRO A 307 -10.12 -9.39 10.03
CA PRO A 307 -9.43 -8.10 9.97
C PRO A 307 -9.25 -7.48 11.35
N VAL A 308 -10.23 -7.62 12.26
CA VAL A 308 -10.14 -7.11 13.64
C VAL A 308 -9.03 -7.82 14.40
N LEU A 309 -9.03 -9.15 14.39
CA LEU A 309 -7.99 -9.97 15.02
C LEU A 309 -6.60 -9.64 14.45
N THR A 310 -6.51 -9.48 13.13
CA THR A 310 -5.27 -9.11 12.44
C THR A 310 -4.74 -7.76 12.92
N LEU A 311 -5.60 -6.73 12.96
CA LEU A 311 -5.19 -5.39 13.39
C LEU A 311 -4.82 -5.33 14.87
N VAL A 312 -5.59 -6.01 15.74
CA VAL A 312 -5.30 -6.09 17.18
C VAL A 312 -3.97 -6.79 17.42
N PHE A 313 -3.77 -7.95 16.80
CA PHE A 313 -2.53 -8.72 16.95
C PHE A 313 -1.32 -7.95 16.43
N LEU A 314 -1.40 -7.34 15.25
CA LEU A 314 -0.28 -6.59 14.67
C LEU A 314 0.03 -5.31 15.44
N THR A 315 -0.98 -4.63 15.97
CA THR A 315 -0.77 -3.45 16.84
C THR A 315 -0.11 -3.85 18.15
N THR A 316 -0.54 -4.97 18.75
CA THR A 316 0.02 -5.48 20.00
C THR A 316 1.47 -5.94 19.81
N THR A 317 1.72 -6.77 18.81
CA THR A 317 3.08 -7.26 18.50
C THR A 317 4.04 -6.13 18.12
N HIS A 318 3.57 -5.14 17.34
CA HIS A 318 4.35 -3.94 17.09
C HIS A 318 4.76 -3.23 18.39
N GLY A 319 3.83 -3.04 19.32
CA GLY A 319 4.11 -2.42 20.63
C GLY A 319 5.08 -3.22 21.48
N LEU A 320 4.95 -4.56 21.48
CA LEU A 320 5.82 -5.47 22.22
C LEU A 320 7.25 -5.48 21.66
N VAL A 321 7.42 -5.69 20.35
CA VAL A 321 8.73 -5.73 19.68
C VAL A 321 9.44 -4.38 19.79
N LYS A 322 8.69 -3.28 19.67
CA LYS A 322 9.24 -1.93 19.88
C LYS A 322 9.82 -1.71 21.28
N ARG A 323 9.23 -2.34 22.31
CA ARG A 323 9.70 -2.25 23.70
C ARG A 323 10.83 -3.25 24.00
N ALA A 324 10.69 -4.49 23.55
CA ALA A 324 11.61 -5.58 23.87
C ALA A 324 12.90 -5.53 23.03
N THR A 325 12.78 -5.27 21.72
CA THR A 325 13.91 -5.32 20.78
C THR A 325 13.87 -4.14 19.79
N PRO A 326 14.10 -2.90 20.26
CA PRO A 326 13.95 -1.69 19.45
C PRO A 326 14.86 -1.65 18.21
N GLY A 327 16.03 -2.30 18.24
CA GLY A 327 16.91 -2.44 17.07
C GLY A 327 16.28 -3.30 15.97
N LEU A 328 15.71 -4.46 16.33
CA LEU A 328 14.99 -5.32 15.42
C LEU A 328 13.74 -4.63 14.87
N HIS A 329 12.97 -3.96 15.75
CA HIS A 329 11.82 -3.16 15.36
C HIS A 329 12.19 -2.10 14.31
N ALA A 330 13.30 -1.39 14.52
CA ALA A 330 13.78 -0.37 13.59
C ALA A 330 14.11 -0.99 12.23
N ILE A 331 14.80 -2.14 12.18
CA ILE A 331 15.10 -2.84 10.91
C ILE A 331 13.80 -3.28 10.22
N LEU A 332 12.91 -3.98 10.93
CA LEU A 332 11.65 -4.52 10.38
C LEU A 332 10.67 -3.45 9.92
N THR A 333 10.76 -2.24 10.47
CA THR A 333 9.95 -1.08 10.06
C THR A 333 10.69 -0.15 9.10
N GLY A 334 11.91 -0.48 8.68
CA GLY A 334 12.72 0.34 7.78
C GLY A 334 13.12 1.70 8.37
N ASN A 335 13.48 1.71 9.65
CA ASN A 335 13.85 2.87 10.47
C ASN A 335 12.80 3.98 10.51
N ARG A 336 11.53 3.62 10.32
CA ARG A 336 10.40 4.55 10.46
C ARG A 336 10.18 4.81 11.94
N THR A 337 10.71 5.94 12.42
CA THR A 337 10.42 6.40 13.78
C THR A 337 8.95 6.79 13.88
N ASP A 338 8.25 6.26 14.89
CA ASP A 338 6.96 6.83 15.26
C ASP A 338 7.21 8.25 15.77
N SER A 339 6.36 9.19 15.35
CA SER A 339 6.50 10.64 15.50
C SER A 339 6.58 11.17 16.95
N GLY A 340 6.82 10.31 17.95
CA GLY A 340 6.95 10.66 19.36
C GLY A 340 8.37 11.01 19.84
N ARG A 341 9.43 10.76 19.05
CA ARG A 341 10.79 11.18 19.42
C ARG A 341 11.12 12.51 18.77
N LYS A 342 10.74 13.62 19.45
CA LYS A 342 11.28 14.96 19.15
C LYS A 342 12.80 14.80 18.97
N ARG A 343 13.34 15.10 17.80
CA ARG A 343 14.77 15.40 17.67
C ARG A 343 15.02 16.57 18.62
N ARG A 344 15.68 16.32 19.77
CA ARG A 344 16.36 17.38 20.51
C ARG A 344 17.45 17.86 19.56
N TYR A 345 17.17 18.94 18.85
CA TYR A 345 18.26 19.76 18.33
C TYR A 345 18.94 20.38 19.56
N PRO A 346 20.29 20.38 19.63
CA PRO A 346 20.97 21.19 20.63
C PRO A 346 20.58 22.66 20.44
N PRO A 347 20.53 23.48 21.50
CA PRO A 347 20.25 24.90 21.35
C PRO A 347 21.33 25.50 20.45
N THR A 348 20.93 26.11 19.35
CA THR A 348 21.78 27.03 18.60
C THR A 348 22.21 28.13 19.55
N GLU A 349 23.50 28.18 19.86
CA GLU A 349 24.13 29.34 20.48
C GLU A 349 23.87 30.55 19.57
N VAL A 350 23.15 31.52 20.13
CA VAL A 350 22.98 32.83 19.52
C VAL A 350 24.35 33.51 19.62
N VAL A 351 25.09 33.52 18.52
CA VAL A 351 26.26 34.39 18.34
C VAL A 351 25.73 35.82 18.33
N ALA A 352 25.89 36.51 19.46
CA ALA A 352 25.65 37.94 19.55
C ALA A 352 26.76 38.68 18.77
N SER A 353 26.46 39.11 17.56
CA SER A 353 27.27 40.11 16.86
C SER A 353 27.11 41.44 17.59
N ARG A 354 28.13 41.87 18.34
CA ARG A 354 28.25 43.27 18.78
C ARG A 354 28.52 44.14 17.56
N SER A 355 27.66 45.11 17.34
CA SER A 355 27.86 46.23 16.44
C SER A 355 28.88 47.19 17.06
N GLU A 356 30.05 47.31 16.47
CA GLU A 356 30.94 48.45 16.69
C GLU A 356 30.72 49.46 15.56
N TYR A 357 30.03 50.55 15.90
CA TYR A 357 30.12 51.85 15.24
C TYR A 357 29.75 52.91 16.28
N SER A 358 30.75 53.57 16.86
CA SER A 358 30.74 55.00 17.19
C SER A 358 32.05 55.41 17.88
N SER A 359 32.64 56.50 17.36
CA SER A 359 33.73 57.34 17.88
C SER A 359 35.15 56.91 17.54
#